data_AF-A0A7R9Y4N8-F1
#
_entry.id   AF-A0A7R9Y4N8-F1
#
_cell.length_a   1.000
_cell.length_b   1.000
_cell.length_c   1.000
_cell.angle_alpha   90.00
_cell.angle_beta   90.00
_cell.angle_gamma   90.00
#
_symmetry.space_group_name_H-M   'P 1'
#
loop_
_entity.id
_entity.type
_entity.pdbx_description
1 polymer ?
#
loop_
_entity_poly.entity_id
_entity_poly.type
_entity_poly.pdbx_seq_one_letter_code
_entity_poly.pdbx_strand_id
1 'polypeptide(L)'
;TTGAGAGAPAAVKAPTQGTDGDGYEVFVKYLPHDCEARDVASFFESKFGPLKDDVRLLINPATGQCKGAGFVSFQTEPARAAAIAADGIRFGGRHLSITAAKTGTYGVRGTDQAHGTHTPAMLRETIDALVAPNRDGVYVDGTFGRGGHSRGILAALSNRGRLHAFDMDPEAIAEAKKLEAEDARFTIHHAPFGCMDTVLKPKGVVVAGVFLDLGISSPQFDDASRGFRPEQDGPLDLRFDVTRGIPASDYLRRVERDDLARVIETYGETADATAARRVADAVCLARETGEGVPSTTKAFASLVARAKGQEYQAMHPAKLTFQALRIELNQEFDEMRRGMRAAVEVMEDGGRLGVLTWKHSECAILVDFFRHVEETRPDLPLARFLEDRHPSVAAEVALANSDGWALTADDAKRPSEKETRENSRSRSAILHVLRKRCRASRVVDVERAAYPLLGWGKPPEAPPPPPVTFAYADANVTPGKDKKDKKEKKRGSKWAEA
;
A
#
# COMPACT_ATOMS: atom_id res chain seq x y z
N THR A 1 -5.72 65.94 -25.26
CA THR A 1 -5.92 64.59 -25.82
C THR A 1 -4.63 63.81 -25.70
N THR A 2 -4.71 62.55 -25.23
CA THR A 2 -3.65 61.51 -25.13
C THR A 2 -2.46 61.83 -24.21
N GLY A 3 -1.88 60.92 -23.43
CA GLY A 3 -2.01 59.47 -23.37
C GLY A 3 -1.28 58.88 -22.15
N ALA A 4 -1.46 57.58 -22.00
CA ALA A 4 -1.01 56.74 -20.90
C ALA A 4 0.52 56.63 -20.75
N GLY A 5 0.95 56.43 -19.51
CA GLY A 5 2.28 55.96 -19.15
C GLY A 5 2.20 55.14 -17.85
N ALA A 6 1.91 53.86 -17.99
CA ALA A 6 1.98 52.88 -16.90
C ALA A 6 3.45 52.54 -16.62
N GLY A 7 4.00 53.08 -15.54
CA GLY A 7 5.25 52.63 -14.93
C GLY A 7 4.97 51.46 -14.00
N ALA A 8 5.54 50.29 -14.31
CA ALA A 8 5.48 49.10 -13.47
C ALA A 8 6.10 49.36 -12.07
N PRO A 9 5.48 48.93 -10.96
CA PRO A 9 6.18 48.80 -9.71
C PRO A 9 6.93 47.46 -9.66
N ALA A 10 8.16 47.55 -9.16
CA ALA A 10 9.22 46.57 -9.23
C ALA A 10 8.88 45.21 -8.59
N ALA A 11 9.46 44.17 -9.17
CA ALA A 11 9.53 42.83 -8.61
C ALA A 11 10.17 42.87 -7.20
N VAL A 12 9.40 42.50 -6.17
CA VAL A 12 9.94 42.28 -4.83
C VAL A 12 10.72 40.96 -4.86
N LYS A 13 12.04 41.07 -4.82
CA LYS A 13 12.97 39.96 -4.61
C LYS A 13 12.64 39.24 -3.29
N ALA A 14 12.34 37.94 -3.36
CA ALA A 14 12.90 36.99 -2.39
C ALA A 14 14.38 36.80 -2.76
N PRO A 15 15.37 36.88 -1.84
CA PRO A 15 15.54 35.99 -0.66
C PRO A 15 16.07 36.76 0.58
N THR A 16 16.10 36.23 1.80
CA THR A 16 17.13 35.31 2.31
C THR A 16 16.68 34.58 3.57
N GLN A 17 17.04 33.30 3.66
CA GLN A 17 17.16 32.58 4.92
C GLN A 17 18.03 33.39 5.89
N GLY A 18 17.53 33.63 7.10
CA GLY A 18 18.40 33.79 8.25
C GLY A 18 18.84 32.40 8.70
N THR A 19 20.14 32.14 8.57
CA THR A 19 20.83 31.16 9.41
C THR A 19 20.73 31.65 10.86
N ASP A 20 20.42 30.73 11.78
CA ASP A 20 20.23 30.93 13.22
C ASP A 20 18.80 31.28 13.65
N GLY A 21 18.17 30.31 14.32
CA GLY A 21 16.76 30.31 14.72
C GLY A 21 16.44 31.19 15.93
N ASP A 22 16.76 32.48 15.88
CA ASP A 22 16.51 33.44 16.97
C ASP A 22 15.41 34.45 16.61
N GLY A 23 14.19 33.93 16.41
CA GLY A 23 12.99 34.75 16.30
C GLY A 23 11.95 34.32 17.33
N TYR A 24 11.45 35.25 18.14
CA TYR A 24 10.29 35.03 19.01
C TYR A 24 9.00 35.05 18.18
N GLU A 25 8.91 34.12 17.23
CA GLU A 25 7.80 34.03 16.29
C GLU A 25 6.73 33.02 16.73
N VAL A 26 5.48 33.39 16.46
CA VAL A 26 4.30 32.54 16.62
C VAL A 26 3.59 32.38 15.28
N PHE A 27 2.97 31.22 15.10
CA PHE A 27 2.03 30.97 14.03
C PHE A 27 0.59 31.05 14.55
N VAL A 28 -0.21 31.86 13.88
CA VAL A 28 -1.59 32.16 14.23
C VAL A 28 -2.53 31.55 13.20
N LYS A 29 -3.59 30.89 13.65
CA LYS A 29 -4.66 30.27 12.86
C LYS A 29 -6.02 30.84 13.22
N TYR A 30 -6.98 30.62 12.31
CA TYR A 30 -8.37 31.04 12.41
C TYR A 30 -8.57 32.55 12.37
N LEU A 31 -7.64 33.25 11.71
CA LEU A 31 -7.83 34.64 11.36
C LEU A 31 -9.06 34.78 10.42
N PRO A 32 -9.82 35.88 10.50
CA PRO A 32 -10.82 36.22 9.50
C PRO A 32 -10.20 36.28 8.09
N HIS A 33 -10.93 35.88 7.05
CA HIS A 33 -10.40 35.86 5.68
C HIS A 33 -10.23 37.26 5.08
N ASP A 34 -10.95 38.22 5.63
CA ASP A 34 -10.98 39.64 5.31
C ASP A 34 -10.02 40.48 6.18
N CYS A 35 -9.23 39.87 7.08
CA CYS A 35 -8.30 40.63 7.91
C CYS A 35 -7.07 41.11 7.13
N GLU A 36 -6.61 42.33 7.42
CA GLU A 36 -5.35 42.85 6.90
C GLU A 36 -4.20 42.64 7.90
N ALA A 37 -2.96 42.58 7.38
CA ALA A 37 -1.78 42.37 8.21
C ALA A 37 -1.64 43.45 9.31
N ARG A 38 -2.04 44.69 9.00
CA ARG A 38 -2.02 45.83 9.92
C ARG A 38 -2.97 45.67 11.11
N ASP A 39 -4.15 45.10 10.88
CA ASP A 39 -5.14 44.87 11.94
C ASP A 39 -4.66 43.79 12.91
N VAL A 40 -4.07 42.73 12.35
CA VAL A 40 -3.48 41.64 13.13
C VAL A 40 -2.28 42.17 13.92
N ALA A 41 -1.40 42.97 13.29
CA ALA A 41 -0.26 43.59 13.97
C ALA A 41 -0.73 44.43 15.18
N SER A 42 -1.68 45.34 14.95
CA SER A 42 -2.23 46.22 15.99
C SER A 42 -2.85 45.43 17.15
N PHE A 43 -3.55 44.33 16.84
CA PHE A 43 -4.12 43.45 17.86
C PHE A 43 -3.05 42.79 18.72
N PHE A 44 -2.01 42.19 18.11
CA PHE A 44 -0.97 41.51 18.88
C PHE A 44 -0.06 42.49 19.63
N GLU A 45 0.25 43.67 19.06
CA GLU A 45 1.03 44.71 19.72
C GLU A 45 0.34 45.25 20.96
N SER A 46 -0.95 45.59 20.85
CA SER A 46 -1.73 46.13 21.96
C SER A 46 -1.91 45.15 23.12
N LYS A 47 -1.79 43.84 22.87
CA LYS A 47 -2.04 42.79 23.87
C LYS A 47 -0.79 42.20 24.49
N PHE A 48 0.27 42.03 23.69
CA PHE A 48 1.42 41.22 24.09
C PHE A 48 2.75 41.97 24.02
N GLY A 49 2.80 43.10 23.32
CA GLY A 49 4.00 43.94 23.20
C GLY A 49 4.52 44.06 21.76
N PRO A 50 5.59 44.85 21.54
CA PRO A 50 6.00 45.28 20.22
C PRO A 50 6.46 44.14 19.33
N LEU A 51 6.16 44.25 18.03
CA LEU A 51 6.59 43.28 17.02
C LEU A 51 7.97 43.62 16.47
N LYS A 52 8.70 42.57 16.10
CA LYS A 52 10.04 42.65 15.49
C LYS A 52 9.94 43.02 14.00
N ASP A 53 8.94 42.45 13.31
CA ASP A 53 8.71 42.58 11.87
C ASP A 53 7.20 42.68 11.58
N ASP A 54 6.85 43.10 10.37
CA ASP A 54 5.47 43.10 9.89
C ASP A 54 4.84 41.69 9.93
N VAL A 55 3.53 41.63 10.18
CA VAL A 55 2.77 40.36 10.21
C VAL A 55 2.72 39.75 8.81
N ARG A 56 3.13 38.48 8.71
CA ARG A 56 3.15 37.73 7.45
C ARG A 56 1.90 36.87 7.32
N LEU A 57 0.87 37.42 6.68
CA LEU A 57 -0.35 36.66 6.37
C LEU A 57 -0.11 35.66 5.24
N LEU A 58 -0.71 34.47 5.34
CA LEU A 58 -0.76 33.52 4.23
C LEU A 58 -1.89 33.94 3.29
N ILE A 59 -1.55 34.38 2.09
CA ILE A 59 -2.52 34.91 1.12
C ILE A 59 -2.80 33.88 0.01
N ASN A 60 -4.01 33.89 -0.54
CA ASN A 60 -4.33 33.19 -1.79
C ASN A 60 -3.86 34.03 -2.99
N PRO A 61 -2.91 33.53 -3.81
CA PRO A 61 -2.37 34.30 -4.93
C PRO A 61 -3.41 34.60 -6.03
N ALA A 62 -4.50 33.84 -6.12
CA ALA A 62 -5.56 34.07 -7.10
C ALA A 62 -6.60 35.10 -6.64
N THR A 63 -6.83 35.25 -5.34
CA THR A 63 -7.92 36.10 -4.80
C THR A 63 -7.42 37.27 -3.94
N GLY A 64 -6.15 37.29 -3.55
CA GLY A 64 -5.57 38.30 -2.66
C GLY A 64 -6.03 38.21 -1.20
N GLN A 65 -6.91 37.28 -0.84
CA GLN A 65 -7.47 37.16 0.50
C GLN A 65 -6.61 36.31 1.45
N CYS A 66 -6.73 36.58 2.76
CA CYS A 66 -6.07 35.81 3.81
C CYS A 66 -6.63 34.37 3.86
N LYS A 67 -5.76 33.37 3.97
CA LYS A 67 -6.10 31.94 4.15
C LYS A 67 -6.46 31.60 5.59
N GLY A 68 -6.68 32.59 6.44
CA GLY A 68 -7.01 32.41 7.86
C GLY A 68 -5.82 32.03 8.74
N ALA A 69 -4.59 32.30 8.29
CA ALA A 69 -3.38 32.04 9.06
C ALA A 69 -2.26 33.04 8.73
N GLY A 70 -1.32 33.22 9.66
CA GLY A 70 -0.19 34.12 9.51
C GLY A 70 0.91 33.87 10.55
N PHE A 71 2.04 34.53 10.36
CA PHE A 71 3.14 34.55 11.32
C PHE A 71 3.28 35.94 11.95
N VAL A 72 3.55 35.96 13.25
CA VAL A 72 3.74 37.18 14.06
C VAL A 72 5.04 37.04 14.85
N SER A 73 5.98 37.94 14.64
CA SER A 73 7.30 37.94 15.28
C SER A 73 7.38 39.01 16.36
N PHE A 74 7.62 38.62 17.62
CA PHE A 74 7.77 39.55 18.74
C PHE A 74 9.22 40.00 18.93
N GLN A 75 9.41 41.18 19.52
CA GLN A 75 10.75 41.65 19.93
C GLN A 75 11.30 40.90 21.14
N THR A 76 10.44 40.30 21.98
CA THR A 76 10.84 39.66 23.24
C THR A 76 10.18 38.28 23.45
N GLU A 77 10.89 37.36 24.11
CA GLU A 77 10.35 36.02 24.44
C GLU A 77 9.16 36.07 25.41
N PRO A 78 9.13 36.95 26.43
CA PRO A 78 7.95 37.07 27.29
C PRO A 78 6.69 37.44 26.51
N ALA A 79 6.78 38.31 25.50
CA ALA A 79 5.66 38.67 24.63
C ALA A 79 5.16 37.47 23.82
N ARG A 80 6.08 36.68 23.23
CA ARG A 80 5.75 35.43 22.55
C ARG A 80 5.11 34.41 23.47
N ALA A 81 5.67 34.19 24.66
CA ALA A 81 5.13 33.24 25.63
C ALA A 81 3.72 33.64 26.09
N ALA A 82 3.49 34.94 26.33
CA ALA A 82 2.18 35.47 26.66
C ALA A 82 1.17 35.29 25.52
N ALA A 83 1.59 35.48 24.26
CA ALA A 83 0.74 35.24 23.10
C ALA A 83 0.35 33.76 22.95
N ILE A 84 1.30 32.82 23.15
CA ILE A 84 1.02 31.38 23.12
C ILE A 84 0.10 30.96 24.27
N ALA A 85 0.31 31.51 25.47
CA ALA A 85 -0.54 31.25 26.63
C ALA A 85 -1.98 31.76 26.44
N ALA A 86 -2.18 32.72 25.53
CA ALA A 86 -3.48 33.25 25.14
C ALA A 86 -4.11 32.51 23.93
N ASP A 87 -3.71 31.26 23.64
CA ASP A 87 -4.40 30.40 22.68
C ASP A 87 -5.92 30.36 22.99
N GLY A 88 -6.75 30.54 21.95
CA GLY A 88 -8.19 30.73 22.09
C GLY A 88 -8.64 32.18 22.26
N ILE A 89 -7.75 33.18 22.25
CA ILE A 89 -8.14 34.60 22.29
C ILE A 89 -9.02 34.99 21.10
N ARG A 90 -9.98 35.90 21.30
CA ARG A 90 -10.91 36.33 20.25
C ARG A 90 -10.37 37.50 19.42
N PHE A 91 -10.45 37.36 18.10
CA PHE A 91 -10.15 38.42 17.12
C PHE A 91 -11.12 38.29 15.93
N GLY A 92 -11.72 39.40 15.50
CA GLY A 92 -12.71 39.41 14.40
C GLY A 92 -13.84 38.39 14.57
N GLY A 93 -14.32 38.21 15.81
CA GLY A 93 -15.38 37.25 16.16
C GLY A 93 -14.96 35.78 16.30
N ARG A 94 -13.74 35.42 15.89
CA ARG A 94 -13.19 34.05 15.91
C ARG A 94 -12.26 33.81 17.08
N HIS A 95 -12.16 32.56 17.55
CA HIS A 95 -11.12 32.13 18.49
C HIS A 95 -9.86 31.77 17.71
N LEU A 96 -8.77 32.48 17.97
CA LEU A 96 -7.50 32.23 17.32
C LEU A 96 -6.81 31.00 17.92
N SER A 97 -6.04 30.29 17.12
CA SER A 97 -5.05 29.35 17.65
C SER A 97 -3.64 29.91 17.46
N ILE A 98 -2.87 29.98 18.55
CA ILE A 98 -1.55 30.61 18.61
C ILE A 98 -0.55 29.56 19.07
N THR A 99 0.44 29.27 18.22
CA THR A 99 1.44 28.23 18.46
C THR A 99 2.83 28.79 18.19
N ALA A 100 3.88 28.27 18.84
CA ALA A 100 5.25 28.61 18.48
C ALA A 100 5.51 28.33 16.98
N ALA A 101 6.09 29.29 16.26
CA ALA A 101 6.52 29.05 14.88
C ALA A 101 7.73 28.10 14.87
N LYS A 102 7.68 27.07 14.01
CA LYS A 102 8.78 26.12 13.82
C LYS A 102 9.67 26.61 12.68
N THR A 103 10.98 26.68 12.92
CA THR A 103 11.98 26.96 11.89
C THR A 103 12.00 25.84 10.86
N GLY A 104 11.78 26.21 9.59
CA GLY A 104 12.09 25.35 8.44
C GLY A 104 11.11 24.21 8.16
N THR A 105 9.90 24.52 7.68
CA THR A 105 9.20 23.65 6.71
C THR A 105 8.11 24.46 6.00
N TYR A 106 8.40 24.90 4.77
CA TYR A 106 7.35 25.30 3.85
C TYR A 106 6.54 24.05 3.52
N GLY A 107 5.26 24.06 3.92
CA GLY A 107 4.28 23.06 3.54
C GLY A 107 4.32 21.79 4.37
N VAL A 108 3.11 21.40 4.82
CA VAL A 108 2.75 20.15 5.49
C VAL A 108 2.98 20.16 7.02
N ARG A 109 1.96 20.60 7.75
CA ARG A 109 1.74 20.10 9.11
C ARG A 109 1.27 18.65 9.02
N GLY A 110 1.82 17.80 9.89
CA GLY A 110 1.16 16.58 10.33
C GLY A 110 -0.26 16.90 10.79
N THR A 111 -1.22 16.39 10.03
CA THR A 111 -2.62 16.31 10.39
C THR A 111 -2.85 14.87 10.82
N ASP A 112 -3.54 14.63 11.94
CA ASP A 112 -4.50 13.54 11.94
C ASP A 112 -5.29 13.67 10.64
N GLN A 113 -5.13 12.71 9.73
CA GLN A 113 -5.42 12.91 8.32
C GLN A 113 -6.79 13.56 8.13
N ALA A 114 -6.81 14.70 7.41
CA ALA A 114 -8.07 15.21 6.88
C ALA A 114 -8.68 14.14 5.98
N HIS A 115 -9.98 13.91 6.08
CA HIS A 115 -10.70 13.03 5.15
C HIS A 115 -10.34 13.43 3.70
N GLY A 116 -9.64 12.55 2.98
CA GLY A 116 -9.31 12.72 1.57
C GLY A 116 -7.84 13.00 1.21
N THR A 117 -6.92 13.25 2.14
CA THR A 117 -5.48 13.43 1.82
C THR A 117 -4.66 12.23 2.31
N HIS A 118 -4.44 11.24 1.44
CA HIS A 118 -3.71 10.02 1.78
C HIS A 118 -2.21 10.16 1.49
N THR A 119 -1.39 10.31 2.53
CA THR A 119 0.07 10.13 2.40
C THR A 119 0.39 8.63 2.32
N PRO A 120 1.08 8.16 1.27
CA PRO A 120 1.43 6.74 1.15
C PRO A 120 2.47 6.34 2.20
N ALA A 121 2.30 5.18 2.82
CA ALA A 121 3.15 4.74 3.91
C ALA A 121 4.54 4.35 3.41
N MET A 122 5.59 4.82 4.10
CA MET A 122 6.98 4.49 3.74
C MET A 122 7.33 4.79 2.26
N LEU A 123 6.73 5.85 1.69
CA LEU A 123 6.93 6.21 0.28
C LEU A 123 8.40 6.45 -0.06
N ARG A 124 9.13 7.15 0.82
CA ARG A 124 10.52 7.51 0.59
C ARG A 124 11.40 6.26 0.59
N GLU A 125 11.22 5.41 1.59
CA GLU A 125 11.94 4.15 1.75
C GLU A 125 11.69 3.22 0.55
N THR A 126 10.46 3.22 0.03
CA THR A 126 10.07 2.47 -1.17
C THR A 126 10.81 2.99 -2.41
N ILE A 127 10.82 4.31 -2.65
CA ILE A 127 11.52 4.92 -3.78
C ILE A 127 13.03 4.66 -3.70
N ASP A 128 13.63 4.86 -2.53
CA ASP A 128 15.07 4.68 -2.32
C ASP A 128 15.48 3.21 -2.50
N ALA A 129 14.63 2.27 -2.08
CA ALA A 129 14.91 0.84 -2.22
C ALA A 129 14.66 0.29 -3.62
N LEU A 130 13.61 0.72 -4.31
CA LEU A 130 13.20 0.11 -5.58
C LEU A 130 13.64 0.92 -6.80
N VAL A 131 13.41 2.24 -6.79
CA VAL A 131 13.49 3.08 -7.99
C VAL A 131 14.82 3.79 -8.13
N ALA A 132 15.37 4.31 -7.04
CA ALA A 132 16.65 5.02 -7.05
C ALA A 132 17.82 4.26 -7.71
N PRO A 133 17.94 2.91 -7.58
CA PRO A 133 18.99 2.15 -8.26
C PRO A 133 18.89 2.17 -9.79
N ASN A 134 17.70 2.30 -10.37
CA ASN A 134 17.49 2.27 -11.82
C ASN A 134 16.28 3.14 -12.24
N ARG A 135 16.47 4.45 -12.33
CA ARG A 135 15.39 5.39 -12.69
C ARG A 135 14.85 5.22 -14.12
N ASP A 136 15.59 4.52 -14.99
CA ASP A 136 15.19 4.21 -16.38
C ASP A 136 14.41 2.90 -16.50
N GLY A 137 14.30 2.13 -15.41
CA GLY A 137 13.70 0.80 -15.40
C GLY A 137 12.18 0.79 -15.61
N VAL A 138 11.66 -0.41 -15.85
CA VAL A 138 10.22 -0.70 -15.85
C VAL A 138 9.84 -1.23 -14.48
N TYR A 139 8.80 -0.68 -13.88
CA TYR A 139 8.35 -1.04 -12.54
C TYR A 139 6.90 -1.50 -12.55
N VAL A 140 6.54 -2.27 -11.52
CA VAL A 140 5.15 -2.65 -11.23
C VAL A 140 4.73 -2.09 -9.87
N ASP A 141 3.57 -1.45 -9.80
CA ASP A 141 2.81 -1.23 -8.57
C ASP A 141 1.63 -2.20 -8.56
N GLY A 142 1.71 -3.29 -7.80
CA GLY A 142 0.70 -4.35 -7.79
C GLY A 142 -0.60 -3.95 -7.10
N THR A 143 -0.64 -2.81 -6.42
CA THR A 143 -1.72 -2.42 -5.52
C THR A 143 -1.95 -0.92 -5.64
N PHE A 144 -2.42 -0.49 -6.82
CA PHE A 144 -2.54 0.92 -7.16
C PHE A 144 -3.29 1.72 -6.09
N GLY A 145 -4.45 1.22 -5.63
CA GLY A 145 -5.31 1.86 -4.65
C GLY A 145 -5.76 3.25 -5.09
N ARG A 146 -5.23 4.29 -4.45
CA ARG A 146 -5.46 5.70 -4.86
C ARG A 146 -4.34 6.29 -5.73
N GLY A 147 -3.33 5.49 -6.09
CA GLY A 147 -2.18 5.91 -6.90
C GLY A 147 -1.15 6.74 -6.15
N GLY A 148 -1.11 6.66 -4.83
CA GLY A 148 -0.17 7.42 -4.00
C GLY A 148 1.28 6.98 -4.23
N HIS A 149 1.53 5.67 -4.10
CA HIS A 149 2.84 5.08 -4.43
C HIS A 149 3.15 5.20 -5.91
N SER A 150 2.20 4.86 -6.80
CA SER A 150 2.36 5.04 -8.24
C SER A 150 2.80 6.44 -8.66
N ARG A 151 2.18 7.52 -8.14
CA ARG A 151 2.59 8.90 -8.44
C ARG A 151 3.99 9.22 -7.91
N GLY A 152 4.35 8.73 -6.71
CA GLY A 152 5.70 8.90 -6.18
C GLY A 152 6.76 8.15 -6.99
N ILE A 153 6.46 6.93 -7.44
CA ILE A 153 7.31 6.15 -8.34
C ILE A 153 7.49 6.89 -9.67
N LEU A 154 6.40 7.33 -10.32
CA LEU A 154 6.46 8.09 -11.58
C LEU A 154 7.27 9.39 -11.46
N ALA A 155 7.15 10.10 -10.34
CA ALA A 155 7.95 11.29 -10.06
C ALA A 155 9.44 10.95 -9.88
N ALA A 156 9.74 9.78 -9.33
CA ALA A 156 11.10 9.28 -9.18
C ALA A 156 11.67 8.67 -10.47
N LEU A 157 10.87 8.30 -11.47
CA LEU A 157 11.36 7.77 -12.74
C LEU A 157 11.94 8.87 -13.65
N SER A 158 12.85 8.47 -14.54
CA SER A 158 13.28 9.30 -15.67
C SER A 158 12.19 9.33 -16.77
N ASN A 159 12.44 10.06 -17.86
CA ASN A 159 11.57 10.04 -19.04
C ASN A 159 11.57 8.70 -19.79
N ARG A 160 12.53 7.80 -19.52
CA ARG A 160 12.61 6.45 -20.11
C ARG A 160 11.96 5.38 -19.24
N GLY A 161 11.86 5.64 -17.93
CA GLY A 161 11.23 4.74 -16.99
C GLY A 161 9.75 4.54 -17.29
N ARG A 162 9.21 3.39 -16.91
CA ARG A 162 7.79 3.03 -17.09
C ARG A 162 7.23 2.43 -15.82
N LEU A 163 5.92 2.60 -15.61
CA LEU A 163 5.20 2.01 -14.50
C LEU A 163 3.94 1.29 -14.99
N HIS A 164 3.86 -0.01 -14.72
CA HIS A 164 2.62 -0.76 -14.83
C HIS A 164 1.96 -0.84 -13.45
N ALA A 165 0.68 -0.59 -13.36
CA ALA A 165 -0.08 -0.76 -12.14
C ALA A 165 -1.16 -1.82 -12.28
N PHE A 166 -1.51 -2.46 -11.16
CA PHE A 166 -2.58 -3.44 -11.06
C PHE A 166 -3.54 -3.03 -9.94
N ASP A 167 -4.83 -3.23 -10.18
CA ASP A 167 -5.86 -3.20 -9.14
C ASP A 167 -7.06 -4.05 -9.55
N MET A 168 -7.82 -4.46 -8.55
CA MET A 168 -9.06 -5.22 -8.69
C MET A 168 -10.29 -4.32 -8.60
N ASP A 169 -10.16 -3.19 -7.91
CA ASP A 169 -11.26 -2.29 -7.59
C ASP A 169 -11.59 -1.37 -8.78
N PRO A 170 -12.81 -1.43 -9.34
CA PRO A 170 -13.22 -0.55 -10.44
C PRO A 170 -13.03 0.95 -10.17
N GLU A 171 -13.16 1.38 -8.92
CA GLU A 171 -12.94 2.79 -8.54
C GLU A 171 -11.46 3.17 -8.64
N ALA A 172 -10.57 2.27 -8.19
CA ALA A 172 -9.13 2.44 -8.32
C ALA A 172 -8.73 2.47 -9.81
N ILE A 173 -9.33 1.61 -10.63
CA ILE A 173 -9.13 1.60 -12.09
C ILE A 173 -9.59 2.90 -12.73
N ALA A 174 -10.76 3.42 -12.36
CA ALA A 174 -11.27 4.69 -12.90
C ALA A 174 -10.33 5.87 -12.56
N GLU A 175 -9.78 5.90 -11.35
CA GLU A 175 -8.79 6.91 -10.95
C GLU A 175 -7.45 6.73 -11.67
N ALA A 176 -6.97 5.50 -11.82
CA ALA A 176 -5.75 5.19 -12.54
C ALA A 176 -5.84 5.56 -14.03
N LYS A 177 -7.01 5.42 -14.65
CA LYS A 177 -7.23 5.82 -16.04
C LYS A 177 -7.03 7.32 -16.27
N LYS A 178 -7.27 8.16 -15.27
CA LYS A 178 -6.94 9.59 -15.34
C LYS A 178 -5.42 9.79 -15.37
N LEU A 179 -4.69 9.09 -14.49
CA LEU A 179 -3.23 9.13 -14.44
C LEU A 179 -2.60 8.59 -15.75
N GLU A 180 -3.17 7.54 -16.34
CA GLU A 180 -2.74 6.98 -17.63
C GLU A 180 -2.94 7.96 -18.78
N ALA A 181 -3.99 8.80 -18.74
CA ALA A 181 -4.19 9.87 -19.70
C ALA A 181 -3.20 11.05 -19.51
N GLU A 182 -2.72 11.27 -18.29
CA GLU A 182 -1.81 12.36 -17.93
C GLU A 182 -0.32 12.03 -18.17
N ASP A 183 0.10 10.77 -17.96
CA ASP A 183 1.49 10.34 -18.09
C ASP A 183 1.61 9.06 -18.94
N ALA A 184 2.17 9.22 -20.14
CA ALA A 184 2.36 8.13 -21.10
C ALA A 184 3.34 7.03 -20.63
N ARG A 185 4.07 7.24 -19.54
CA ARG A 185 4.92 6.21 -18.90
C ARG A 185 4.12 5.24 -18.04
N PHE A 186 2.88 5.59 -17.70
CA PHE A 186 2.00 4.82 -16.83
C PHE A 186 1.04 3.94 -17.63
N THR A 187 0.70 2.76 -17.10
CA THR A 187 -0.32 1.88 -17.67
C THR A 187 -1.03 1.12 -16.56
N ILE A 188 -2.37 1.13 -16.54
CA ILE A 188 -3.17 0.40 -15.55
C ILE A 188 -3.80 -0.86 -16.14
N HIS A 189 -3.72 -1.97 -15.41
CA HIS A 189 -4.38 -3.24 -15.69
C HIS A 189 -5.46 -3.53 -14.63
N HIS A 190 -6.69 -3.75 -15.06
CA HIS A 190 -7.76 -4.23 -14.18
C HIS A 190 -7.63 -5.75 -14.01
N ALA A 191 -6.73 -6.16 -13.12
CA ALA A 191 -6.37 -7.56 -12.90
C ALA A 191 -5.73 -7.73 -11.51
N PRO A 192 -5.74 -8.97 -10.96
CA PRO A 192 -5.06 -9.28 -9.72
C PRO A 192 -3.56 -9.19 -9.98
N PHE A 193 -2.80 -8.69 -9.02
CA PHE A 193 -1.34 -8.65 -9.16
C PHE A 193 -0.73 -10.05 -9.23
N GLY A 194 -1.39 -11.07 -8.69
CA GLY A 194 -1.05 -12.49 -8.83
C GLY A 194 -1.12 -13.02 -10.26
N CYS A 195 -1.70 -12.26 -11.19
CA CYS A 195 -1.72 -12.57 -12.62
C CYS A 195 -0.76 -11.70 -13.44
N MET A 196 0.11 -10.89 -12.81
CA MET A 196 0.96 -9.93 -13.53
C MET A 196 1.86 -10.59 -14.57
N ASP A 197 2.34 -11.80 -14.32
CA ASP A 197 3.15 -12.57 -15.27
C ASP A 197 2.36 -12.95 -16.52
N THR A 198 1.11 -13.41 -16.36
CA THR A 198 0.22 -13.69 -17.50
C THR A 198 -0.14 -12.45 -18.30
N VAL A 199 -0.16 -11.27 -17.66
CA VAL A 199 -0.47 -9.98 -18.32
C VAL A 199 0.75 -9.38 -19.02
N LEU A 200 1.94 -9.49 -18.42
CA LEU A 200 3.15 -8.80 -18.85
C LEU A 200 4.05 -9.64 -19.77
N LYS A 201 4.17 -10.96 -19.53
CA LYS A 201 5.03 -11.84 -20.36
C LYS A 201 4.62 -11.85 -21.84
N PRO A 202 3.33 -11.94 -22.22
CA PRO A 202 2.94 -11.88 -23.64
C PRO A 202 3.29 -10.55 -24.32
N LYS A 203 3.47 -9.48 -23.54
CA LYS A 203 3.88 -8.15 -24.01
C LYS A 203 5.39 -7.98 -24.08
N GLY A 204 6.17 -9.01 -23.71
CA GLY A 204 7.63 -8.96 -23.64
C GLY A 204 8.15 -8.00 -22.57
N VAL A 205 7.34 -7.69 -21.55
CA VAL A 205 7.71 -6.75 -20.49
C VAL A 205 8.52 -7.47 -19.43
N VAL A 206 9.73 -6.97 -19.18
CA VAL A 206 10.62 -7.39 -18.09
C VAL A 206 10.82 -6.19 -17.17
N VAL A 207 10.80 -6.41 -15.85
CA VAL A 207 10.73 -5.33 -14.87
C VAL A 207 11.96 -5.27 -13.96
N ALA A 208 12.43 -4.06 -13.67
CA ALA A 208 13.51 -3.77 -12.74
C ALA A 208 13.05 -3.88 -11.28
N GLY A 209 11.75 -3.73 -11.02
CA GLY A 209 11.20 -4.02 -9.70
C GLY A 209 9.68 -4.05 -9.65
N VAL A 210 9.19 -4.66 -8.57
CA VAL A 210 7.76 -4.80 -8.26
C VAL A 210 7.53 -4.31 -6.84
N PHE A 211 6.49 -3.52 -6.63
CA PHE A 211 6.03 -3.06 -5.32
C PHE A 211 4.64 -3.64 -5.03
N LEU A 212 4.47 -4.24 -3.84
CA LEU A 212 3.20 -4.76 -3.35
C LEU A 212 2.90 -4.14 -1.97
N ASP A 213 1.82 -3.37 -1.85
CA ASP A 213 1.29 -2.84 -0.59
C ASP A 213 0.12 -3.71 -0.11
N LEU A 214 0.40 -4.64 0.80
CA LEU A 214 -0.52 -5.70 1.19
C LEU A 214 -1.48 -5.22 2.29
N GLY A 215 -2.38 -4.30 1.95
CA GLY A 215 -3.37 -3.76 2.89
C GLY A 215 -4.70 -3.42 2.21
N ILE A 216 -5.71 -3.04 3.01
CA ILE A 216 -6.90 -2.39 2.44
C ILE A 216 -6.55 -0.93 2.16
N SER A 217 -6.91 -0.45 0.98
CA SER A 217 -6.88 0.97 0.70
C SER A 217 -7.84 1.75 1.62
N SER A 218 -7.42 2.94 2.08
CA SER A 218 -8.25 3.84 2.88
C SER A 218 -9.68 4.10 2.35
N PRO A 219 -9.94 4.19 1.03
CA PRO A 219 -11.29 4.41 0.46
C PRO A 219 -12.26 3.28 0.72
N GLN A 220 -11.77 2.06 0.52
CA GLN A 220 -12.54 0.86 0.80
C GLN A 220 -12.90 0.81 2.29
N PHE A 221 -12.00 1.29 3.15
CA PHE A 221 -12.26 1.36 4.59
C PHE A 221 -13.20 2.51 4.97
N ASP A 222 -13.11 3.68 4.32
CA ASP A 222 -13.86 4.89 4.69
C ASP A 222 -15.28 4.92 4.09
N ASP A 223 -15.55 4.19 3.00
CA ASP A 223 -16.88 4.10 2.40
C ASP A 223 -17.75 3.00 3.05
N ALA A 224 -18.79 3.42 3.76
CA ALA A 224 -19.76 2.53 4.39
C ALA A 224 -20.48 1.62 3.39
N SER A 225 -20.62 2.02 2.11
CA SER A 225 -21.28 1.21 1.07
C SER A 225 -20.55 -0.11 0.78
N ARG A 226 -19.23 -0.15 1.08
CA ARG A 226 -18.36 -1.30 0.87
C ARG A 226 -18.38 -2.31 2.01
N GLY A 227 -18.83 -1.89 3.19
CA GLY A 227 -19.10 -2.78 4.32
C GLY A 227 -17.88 -3.27 5.11
N PHE A 228 -16.69 -2.66 4.95
CA PHE A 228 -15.47 -3.13 5.60
C PHE A 228 -15.38 -2.84 7.11
N ARG A 229 -16.18 -1.90 7.62
CA ARG A 229 -16.12 -1.44 9.00
C ARG A 229 -17.30 -1.94 9.82
N PRO A 230 -17.07 -2.64 10.94
CA PRO A 230 -18.16 -3.04 11.82
C PRO A 230 -18.82 -1.86 12.54
N GLU A 231 -18.12 -0.72 12.70
CA GLU A 231 -18.64 0.46 13.39
C GLU A 231 -19.52 1.36 12.50
N GLN A 232 -19.45 1.21 11.18
CA GLN A 232 -20.24 1.99 10.21
C GLN A 232 -21.22 1.07 9.50
N ASP A 233 -22.51 1.38 9.61
CA ASP A 233 -23.55 0.52 9.02
C ASP A 233 -23.61 0.66 7.50
N GLY A 234 -23.80 -0.47 6.82
CA GLY A 234 -23.81 -0.57 5.36
C GLY A 234 -24.04 -2.01 4.90
N PRO A 235 -24.11 -2.26 3.58
CA PRO A 235 -24.23 -3.62 3.04
C PRO A 235 -23.07 -4.50 3.51
N LEU A 236 -23.35 -5.74 3.89
CA LEU A 236 -22.31 -6.71 4.25
C LEU A 236 -21.72 -7.34 2.97
N ASP A 237 -20.80 -6.62 2.33
CA ASP A 237 -20.18 -7.03 1.05
C ASP A 237 -18.75 -7.58 1.24
N LEU A 238 -17.82 -6.76 1.73
CA LEU A 238 -16.40 -7.11 1.97
C LEU A 238 -15.56 -7.45 0.74
N ARG A 239 -16.08 -7.38 -0.50
CA ARG A 239 -15.28 -7.62 -1.72
C ARG A 239 -14.47 -6.40 -2.14
N PHE A 240 -13.24 -6.64 -2.61
CA PHE A 240 -12.41 -5.64 -3.29
C PHE A 240 -12.92 -5.38 -4.71
N ASP A 241 -13.23 -6.43 -5.45
CA ASP A 241 -13.89 -6.33 -6.76
C ASP A 241 -15.39 -6.67 -6.64
N VAL A 242 -16.23 -5.63 -6.62
CA VAL A 242 -17.69 -5.78 -6.55
C VAL A 242 -18.31 -6.35 -7.83
N THR A 243 -17.57 -6.42 -8.93
CA THR A 243 -18.06 -6.94 -10.23
C THR A 243 -18.07 -8.46 -10.30
N ARG A 244 -17.41 -9.15 -9.36
CA ARG A 244 -17.30 -10.62 -9.33
C ARG A 244 -17.37 -11.18 -7.91
N GLY A 245 -17.38 -12.50 -7.79
CA GLY A 245 -17.50 -13.19 -6.51
C GLY A 245 -18.88 -13.04 -5.86
N ILE A 246 -18.99 -13.40 -4.59
CA ILE A 246 -20.23 -13.28 -3.80
C ILE A 246 -20.00 -12.35 -2.61
N PRO A 247 -20.96 -11.46 -2.28
CA PRO A 247 -20.84 -10.61 -1.10
C PRO A 247 -20.87 -11.45 0.18
N ALA A 248 -20.28 -10.93 1.25
CA ALA A 248 -20.22 -11.58 2.56
C ALA A 248 -21.60 -12.01 3.07
N SER A 249 -22.66 -11.22 2.83
CA SER A 249 -24.03 -11.62 3.19
C SER A 249 -24.50 -12.90 2.48
N ASP A 250 -24.10 -13.10 1.21
CA ASP A 250 -24.45 -14.31 0.45
C ASP A 250 -23.57 -15.48 0.84
N TYR A 251 -22.29 -15.24 1.08
CA TYR A 251 -21.39 -16.24 1.63
C TYR A 251 -21.92 -16.79 2.96
N LEU A 252 -22.32 -15.91 3.88
CA LEU A 252 -22.93 -16.27 5.15
C LEU A 252 -24.31 -16.92 5.02
N ARG A 253 -24.94 -16.95 3.85
CA ARG A 253 -26.16 -17.75 3.60
C ARG A 253 -25.86 -19.19 3.22
N ARG A 254 -24.64 -19.48 2.74
CA ARG A 254 -24.30 -20.74 2.06
C ARG A 254 -23.18 -21.53 2.74
N VAL A 255 -22.23 -20.85 3.38
CA VAL A 255 -21.04 -21.49 3.96
C VAL A 255 -21.45 -22.49 5.04
N GLU A 256 -20.89 -23.69 5.00
CA GLU A 256 -21.11 -24.70 6.03
C GLU A 256 -20.56 -24.25 7.39
N ARG A 257 -21.15 -24.78 8.47
CA ARG A 257 -20.79 -24.38 9.84
C ARG A 257 -19.29 -24.53 10.12
N ASP A 258 -18.75 -25.70 9.80
CA ASP A 258 -17.36 -26.04 10.13
C ASP A 258 -16.37 -25.25 9.26
N ASP A 259 -16.72 -24.98 8.01
CA ASP A 259 -15.93 -24.12 7.12
C ASP A 259 -15.89 -22.68 7.63
N LEU A 260 -17.03 -22.14 8.08
CA LEU A 260 -17.08 -20.79 8.65
C LEU A 260 -16.26 -20.70 9.95
N ALA A 261 -16.35 -21.71 10.82
CA ALA A 261 -15.54 -21.77 12.02
C ALA A 261 -14.04 -21.80 11.69
N ARG A 262 -13.63 -22.64 10.74
CA ARG A 262 -12.25 -22.73 10.24
C ARG A 262 -11.76 -21.39 9.70
N VAL A 263 -12.56 -20.71 8.88
CA VAL A 263 -12.21 -19.39 8.31
C VAL A 263 -11.97 -18.36 9.42
N ILE A 264 -12.89 -18.27 10.39
CA ILE A 264 -12.78 -17.31 11.49
C ILE A 264 -11.56 -17.61 12.36
N GLU A 265 -11.30 -18.88 12.66
CA GLU A 265 -10.15 -19.30 13.44
C GLU A 265 -8.83 -19.01 12.71
N THR A 266 -8.73 -19.41 11.44
CA THR A 266 -7.49 -19.32 10.64
C THR A 266 -7.14 -17.86 10.34
N TYR A 267 -8.10 -17.05 9.93
CA TYR A 267 -7.85 -15.70 9.41
C TYR A 267 -8.22 -14.58 10.39
N GLY A 268 -8.94 -14.90 11.46
CA GLY A 268 -9.26 -13.96 12.53
C GLY A 268 -8.10 -13.73 13.49
N GLU A 269 -6.98 -14.47 13.38
CA GLU A 269 -5.84 -14.39 14.30
C GLU A 269 -6.28 -14.57 15.78
N THR A 270 -7.40 -15.27 16.01
CA THR A 270 -7.93 -15.53 17.35
C THR A 270 -7.37 -16.87 17.84
N ALA A 271 -6.61 -16.86 18.94
CA ALA A 271 -6.22 -18.09 19.62
C ALA A 271 -7.41 -18.86 20.24
N ASP A 272 -8.60 -18.25 20.26
CA ASP A 272 -9.82 -18.85 20.80
C ASP A 272 -10.69 -19.49 19.70
N ALA A 273 -10.39 -20.76 19.39
CA ALA A 273 -11.20 -21.59 18.51
C ALA A 273 -12.66 -21.73 18.99
N THR A 274 -12.94 -21.53 20.27
CA THR A 274 -14.31 -21.58 20.82
C THR A 274 -15.13 -20.39 20.37
N ALA A 275 -14.56 -19.19 20.37
CA ALA A 275 -15.22 -18.00 19.86
C ALA A 275 -15.56 -18.14 18.37
N ALA A 276 -14.64 -18.69 17.56
CA ALA A 276 -14.88 -18.97 16.14
C ALA A 276 -16.07 -19.92 15.94
N ARG A 277 -16.11 -21.03 16.69
CA ARG A 277 -17.24 -21.98 16.67
C ARG A 277 -18.56 -21.32 17.06
N ARG A 278 -18.60 -20.53 18.14
CA ARG A 278 -19.82 -19.84 18.60
C ARG A 278 -20.37 -18.88 17.56
N VAL A 279 -19.50 -18.15 16.86
CA VAL A 279 -19.94 -17.25 15.78
C VAL A 279 -20.53 -18.06 14.62
N ALA A 280 -19.88 -19.16 14.22
CA ALA A 280 -20.39 -20.05 13.18
C ALA A 280 -21.75 -20.65 13.57
N ASP A 281 -21.88 -21.13 14.81
CA ASP A 281 -23.13 -21.65 15.37
C ASP A 281 -24.25 -20.59 15.30
N ALA A 282 -23.96 -19.35 15.71
CA ALA A 282 -24.93 -18.27 15.69
C ALA A 282 -25.39 -17.90 14.26
N VAL A 283 -24.48 -17.94 13.27
CA VAL A 283 -24.85 -17.70 11.86
C VAL A 283 -25.74 -18.84 11.33
N CYS A 284 -25.40 -20.09 11.62
CA CYS A 284 -26.19 -21.25 11.19
C CYS A 284 -27.56 -21.28 11.86
N LEU A 285 -27.64 -21.03 13.17
CA LEU A 285 -28.91 -20.92 13.88
C LEU A 285 -29.79 -19.81 13.29
N ALA A 286 -29.23 -18.64 12.96
CA ALA A 286 -29.99 -17.57 12.31
C ALA A 286 -30.58 -17.97 10.95
N ARG A 287 -29.98 -18.95 10.24
CA ARG A 287 -30.55 -19.55 9.03
C ARG A 287 -31.69 -20.51 9.37
N GLU A 288 -31.47 -21.40 10.33
CA GLU A 288 -32.40 -22.50 10.66
C GLU A 288 -33.66 -22.02 11.38
N THR A 289 -33.56 -21.00 12.22
CA THR A 289 -34.70 -20.47 12.99
C THR A 289 -35.57 -19.47 12.23
N GLY A 290 -35.15 -19.08 11.02
CA GLY A 290 -35.85 -18.08 10.21
C GLY A 290 -35.64 -16.63 10.66
N GLU A 291 -34.75 -16.36 11.62
CA GLU A 291 -34.35 -15.00 12.03
C GLU A 291 -33.66 -14.22 10.90
N GLY A 292 -33.07 -14.93 9.96
CA GLY A 292 -32.42 -14.38 8.77
C GLY A 292 -30.94 -14.10 8.99
N VAL A 293 -30.12 -14.45 8.00
CA VAL A 293 -28.68 -14.15 8.01
C VAL A 293 -28.48 -12.63 7.88
N PRO A 294 -27.59 -12.03 8.69
CA PRO A 294 -27.27 -10.62 8.58
C PRO A 294 -26.89 -10.18 7.17
N SER A 295 -27.56 -9.14 6.66
CA SER A 295 -27.26 -8.51 5.37
C SER A 295 -26.53 -7.17 5.48
N THR A 296 -26.38 -6.65 6.69
CA THR A 296 -25.73 -5.36 6.99
C THR A 296 -24.58 -5.55 7.96
N THR A 297 -23.56 -4.69 7.90
CA THR A 297 -22.39 -4.73 8.79
C THR A 297 -22.78 -4.65 10.26
N LYS A 298 -23.70 -3.74 10.66
CA LYS A 298 -24.09 -3.58 12.07
C LYS A 298 -24.85 -4.79 12.61
N ALA A 299 -25.74 -5.37 11.82
CA ALA A 299 -26.45 -6.61 12.18
C ALA A 299 -25.47 -7.77 12.40
N PHE A 300 -24.50 -7.93 11.50
CA PHE A 300 -23.49 -8.99 11.64
C PHE A 300 -22.56 -8.74 12.82
N ALA A 301 -22.10 -7.52 13.00
CA ALA A 301 -21.29 -7.11 14.14
C ALA A 301 -22.01 -7.37 15.48
N SER A 302 -23.32 -7.12 15.54
CA SER A 302 -24.15 -7.42 16.71
C SER A 302 -24.26 -8.92 16.97
N LEU A 303 -24.46 -9.73 15.93
CA LEU A 303 -24.49 -11.19 16.04
C LEU A 303 -23.16 -11.73 16.59
N VAL A 304 -22.04 -11.26 16.03
CA VAL A 304 -20.69 -11.66 16.49
C VAL A 304 -20.47 -11.27 17.96
N ALA A 305 -20.83 -10.04 18.35
CA ALA A 305 -20.69 -9.59 19.74
C ALA A 305 -21.50 -10.45 20.72
N ARG A 306 -22.75 -10.82 20.37
CA ARG A 306 -23.56 -11.73 21.19
C ARG A 306 -22.96 -13.13 21.29
N ALA A 307 -22.44 -13.65 20.18
CA ALA A 307 -21.87 -15.00 20.12
C ALA A 307 -20.55 -15.14 20.91
N LYS A 308 -19.67 -14.14 20.83
CA LYS A 308 -18.40 -14.14 21.57
C LYS A 308 -18.60 -13.86 23.07
N GLY A 309 -19.61 -13.05 23.41
CA GLY A 309 -19.85 -12.58 24.77
C GLY A 309 -19.06 -11.30 25.10
N GLN A 310 -19.04 -10.91 26.38
CA GLN A 310 -18.29 -9.74 26.85
C GLN A 310 -16.79 -10.06 26.88
N GLU A 311 -16.05 -9.62 25.85
CA GLU A 311 -14.58 -9.57 25.87
C GLU A 311 -14.12 -8.22 26.43
N TYR A 312 -13.21 -8.23 27.42
CA TYR A 312 -12.48 -7.03 27.87
C TYR A 312 -11.38 -6.68 26.85
N GLN A 313 -11.76 -6.26 25.65
CA GLN A 313 -10.83 -5.87 24.59
C GLN A 313 -10.98 -4.38 24.28
N ALA A 314 -9.87 -3.69 24.01
CA ALA A 314 -9.86 -2.29 23.57
C ALA A 314 -10.37 -2.10 22.12
N MET A 315 -10.73 -3.17 21.43
CA MET A 315 -11.07 -3.23 20.02
C MET A 315 -12.47 -3.79 19.82
N HIS A 316 -13.17 -3.36 18.76
CA HIS A 316 -14.51 -3.84 18.45
C HIS A 316 -14.54 -5.38 18.31
N PRO A 317 -15.44 -6.10 19.00
CA PRO A 317 -15.42 -7.57 19.10
C PRO A 317 -15.54 -8.30 17.76
N ALA A 318 -16.21 -7.67 16.78
CA ALA A 318 -16.40 -8.22 15.44
C ALA A 318 -15.23 -7.97 14.46
N LYS A 319 -14.24 -7.14 14.81
CA LYS A 319 -13.24 -6.68 13.84
C LYS A 319 -12.42 -7.83 13.23
N LEU A 320 -12.02 -8.80 14.06
CA LEU A 320 -11.26 -9.98 13.61
C LEU A 320 -12.09 -10.93 12.77
N THR A 321 -13.39 -11.07 13.06
CA THR A 321 -14.31 -11.86 12.24
C THR A 321 -14.52 -11.20 10.85
N PHE A 322 -14.64 -9.87 10.80
CA PHE A 322 -14.71 -9.14 9.53
C PHE A 322 -13.43 -9.32 8.72
N GLN A 323 -12.26 -9.22 9.37
CA GLN A 323 -10.97 -9.52 8.74
C GLN A 323 -10.95 -10.95 8.18
N ALA A 324 -11.41 -11.94 8.94
CA ALA A 324 -11.38 -13.33 8.50
C ALA A 324 -12.22 -13.55 7.23
N LEU A 325 -13.46 -13.04 7.22
CA LEU A 325 -14.33 -13.10 6.05
C LEU A 325 -13.74 -12.36 4.86
N ARG A 326 -13.13 -11.19 5.10
CA ARG A 326 -12.47 -10.39 4.05
C ARG A 326 -11.33 -11.17 3.39
N ILE A 327 -10.47 -11.79 4.20
CA ILE A 327 -9.34 -12.60 3.72
C ILE A 327 -9.83 -13.77 2.89
N GLU A 328 -10.87 -14.47 3.35
CA GLU A 328 -11.48 -15.59 2.62
C GLU A 328 -12.07 -15.14 1.28
N LEU A 329 -12.94 -14.13 1.29
CA LEU A 329 -13.69 -13.69 0.11
C LEU A 329 -12.79 -13.12 -0.99
N ASN A 330 -11.72 -12.43 -0.59
CA ASN A 330 -10.76 -11.82 -1.52
C ASN A 330 -9.53 -12.71 -1.75
N GLN A 331 -9.44 -13.87 -1.10
CA GLN A 331 -8.29 -14.77 -1.16
C GLN A 331 -6.96 -14.04 -0.90
N GLU A 332 -6.93 -13.08 0.03
CA GLU A 332 -5.83 -12.12 0.18
C GLU A 332 -4.46 -12.80 0.34
N PHE A 333 -4.41 -13.87 1.13
CA PHE A 333 -3.18 -14.60 1.39
C PHE A 333 -2.75 -15.47 0.22
N ASP A 334 -3.68 -16.05 -0.53
CA ASP A 334 -3.34 -16.81 -1.73
C ASP A 334 -2.91 -15.88 -2.86
N GLU A 335 -3.56 -14.72 -2.96
CA GLU A 335 -3.22 -13.66 -3.89
C GLU A 335 -1.82 -13.10 -3.60
N MET A 336 -1.47 -12.87 -2.34
CA MET A 336 -0.10 -12.53 -1.93
C MET A 336 0.91 -13.58 -2.42
N ARG A 337 0.64 -14.88 -2.21
CA ARG A 337 1.54 -15.97 -2.64
C ARG A 337 1.69 -16.02 -4.17
N ARG A 338 0.58 -15.90 -4.91
CA ARG A 338 0.60 -15.83 -6.38
C ARG A 338 1.36 -14.59 -6.85
N GLY A 339 1.12 -13.44 -6.22
CA GLY A 339 1.76 -12.16 -6.52
C GLY A 339 3.27 -12.19 -6.38
N MET A 340 3.78 -12.69 -5.26
CA MET A 340 5.23 -12.81 -5.06
C MET A 340 5.87 -13.74 -6.09
N ARG A 341 5.21 -14.84 -6.45
CA ARG A 341 5.69 -15.74 -7.52
C ARG A 341 5.66 -15.05 -8.89
N ALA A 342 4.54 -14.46 -9.26
CA ALA A 342 4.37 -13.76 -10.53
C ALA A 342 5.35 -12.58 -10.69
N ALA A 343 5.65 -11.87 -9.60
CA ALA A 343 6.65 -10.81 -9.58
C ALA A 343 8.04 -11.33 -9.98
N VAL A 344 8.50 -12.43 -9.37
CA VAL A 344 9.83 -12.99 -9.71
C VAL A 344 9.88 -13.49 -11.14
N GLU A 345 8.77 -13.99 -11.67
CA GLU A 345 8.64 -14.46 -13.05
C GLU A 345 8.76 -13.35 -14.11
N VAL A 346 8.51 -12.08 -13.77
CA VAL A 346 8.65 -10.93 -14.68
C VAL A 346 9.89 -10.07 -14.43
N MET A 347 10.57 -10.27 -13.30
CA MET A 347 11.76 -9.48 -12.94
C MET A 347 13.01 -9.87 -13.74
N GLU A 348 13.82 -8.86 -14.08
CA GLU A 348 15.19 -9.05 -14.56
C GLU A 348 16.13 -9.57 -13.47
N ASP A 349 17.31 -10.06 -13.85
CA ASP A 349 18.35 -10.39 -12.88
C ASP A 349 18.77 -9.14 -12.10
N GLY A 350 18.88 -9.27 -10.78
CA GLY A 350 19.13 -8.15 -9.89
C GLY A 350 17.93 -7.24 -9.63
N GLY A 351 16.78 -7.50 -10.25
CA GLY A 351 15.51 -6.79 -10.00
C GLY A 351 15.02 -6.97 -8.56
N ARG A 352 14.18 -6.03 -8.09
CA ARG A 352 13.79 -5.94 -6.67
C ARG A 352 12.28 -6.07 -6.46
N LEU A 353 11.88 -6.97 -5.57
CA LEU A 353 10.52 -7.11 -5.06
C LEU A 353 10.43 -6.42 -3.69
N GLY A 354 9.74 -5.29 -3.64
CA GLY A 354 9.39 -4.61 -2.40
C GLY A 354 7.99 -5.02 -1.96
N VAL A 355 7.86 -5.50 -0.72
CA VAL A 355 6.58 -5.89 -0.13
C VAL A 355 6.40 -5.12 1.16
N LEU A 356 5.35 -4.29 1.22
CA LEU A 356 4.93 -3.58 2.41
C LEU A 356 3.87 -4.42 3.13
N THR A 357 4.20 -4.90 4.32
CA THR A 357 3.32 -5.69 5.17
C THR A 357 2.83 -4.86 6.36
N TRP A 358 1.64 -5.19 6.86
CA TRP A 358 0.98 -4.49 7.95
C TRP A 358 0.72 -5.39 9.15
N LYS A 359 0.70 -6.71 8.93
CA LYS A 359 0.33 -7.73 9.92
C LYS A 359 1.40 -8.82 10.03
N HIS A 360 1.37 -9.50 11.17
CA HIS A 360 2.26 -10.62 11.42
C HIS A 360 2.04 -11.79 10.44
N SER A 361 0.77 -12.09 10.10
CA SER A 361 0.40 -13.13 9.14
C SER A 361 1.00 -12.88 7.75
N GLU A 362 0.94 -11.65 7.24
CA GLU A 362 1.56 -11.25 5.97
C GLU A 362 3.09 -11.43 6.02
N CYS A 363 3.75 -10.97 7.10
CA CYS A 363 5.18 -11.20 7.29
C CYS A 363 5.53 -12.69 7.31
N ALA A 364 4.73 -13.51 8.00
CA ALA A 364 4.96 -14.96 8.08
C ALA A 364 4.86 -15.62 6.70
N ILE A 365 3.90 -15.20 5.86
CA ILE A 365 3.77 -15.69 4.48
C ILE A 365 4.98 -15.29 3.63
N LEU A 366 5.46 -14.05 3.77
CA LEU A 366 6.66 -13.59 3.05
C LEU A 366 7.91 -14.36 3.46
N VAL A 367 8.11 -14.56 4.77
CA VAL A 367 9.25 -15.30 5.31
C VAL A 367 9.21 -16.76 4.87
N ASP A 368 8.03 -17.39 4.92
CA ASP A 368 7.83 -18.76 4.42
C ASP A 368 8.15 -18.85 2.93
N PHE A 369 7.62 -17.93 2.10
CA PHE A 369 7.96 -17.86 0.68
C PHE A 369 9.47 -17.71 0.46
N PHE A 370 10.13 -16.78 1.16
CA PHE A 370 11.56 -16.53 1.02
C PHE A 370 12.40 -17.76 1.36
N ARG A 371 12.10 -18.49 2.43
CA ARG A 371 12.84 -19.71 2.81
C ARG A 371 12.88 -20.76 1.71
N HIS A 372 11.84 -20.86 0.89
CA HIS A 372 11.78 -21.81 -0.22
C HIS A 372 12.58 -21.37 -1.45
N VAL A 373 13.00 -20.11 -1.52
CA VAL A 373 13.67 -19.52 -2.69
C VAL A 373 14.95 -18.76 -2.33
N GLU A 374 15.42 -18.86 -1.09
CA GLU A 374 16.61 -18.18 -0.59
C GLU A 374 17.85 -18.65 -1.35
N GLU A 375 18.67 -17.69 -1.80
CA GLU A 375 19.96 -17.96 -2.42
C GLU A 375 20.92 -18.65 -1.45
N THR A 376 21.56 -19.72 -1.92
CA THR A 376 22.62 -20.40 -1.17
C THR A 376 23.82 -19.48 -1.03
N ARG A 377 24.29 -19.29 0.20
CA ARG A 377 25.57 -18.62 0.47
C ARG A 377 26.72 -19.63 0.55
N PRO A 378 27.90 -19.35 -0.01
CA PRO A 378 29.06 -20.26 0.06
C PRO A 378 29.58 -20.54 1.48
N ASP A 379 29.25 -19.69 2.45
CA ASP A 379 29.60 -19.88 3.86
C ASP A 379 28.60 -20.75 4.63
N LEU A 380 27.49 -21.16 4.02
CA LEU A 380 26.52 -22.05 4.63
C LEU A 380 27.20 -23.40 4.96
N PRO A 381 27.14 -23.90 6.21
CA PRO A 381 27.80 -25.15 6.59
C PRO A 381 27.44 -26.35 5.70
N LEU A 382 26.19 -26.41 5.24
CA LEU A 382 25.72 -27.49 4.36
C LEU A 382 26.25 -27.36 2.93
N ALA A 383 26.38 -26.14 2.41
CA ALA A 383 26.99 -25.89 1.11
C ALA A 383 28.48 -26.27 1.13
N ARG A 384 29.22 -25.85 2.18
CA ARG A 384 30.62 -26.25 2.38
C ARG A 384 30.79 -27.75 2.52
N PHE A 385 29.89 -28.41 3.25
CA PHE A 385 29.91 -29.87 3.36
C PHE A 385 29.80 -30.54 1.98
N LEU A 386 28.88 -30.08 1.12
CA LEU A 386 28.77 -30.61 -0.25
C LEU A 386 30.02 -30.31 -1.08
N GLU A 387 30.51 -29.08 -1.07
CA GLU A 387 31.69 -28.68 -1.85
C GLU A 387 32.95 -29.46 -1.43
N ASP A 388 33.21 -29.59 -0.14
CA ASP A 388 34.42 -30.21 0.40
C ASP A 388 34.39 -31.74 0.34
N ARG A 389 33.21 -32.35 0.59
CA ARG A 389 33.09 -33.81 0.78
C ARG A 389 32.43 -34.52 -0.39
N HIS A 390 31.60 -33.81 -1.17
CA HIS A 390 30.81 -34.35 -2.26
C HIS A 390 30.80 -33.41 -3.50
N PRO A 391 31.96 -33.01 -4.03
CA PRO A 391 32.06 -31.97 -5.06
C PRO A 391 31.29 -32.29 -6.35
N SER A 392 31.12 -33.58 -6.69
CA SER A 392 30.30 -34.00 -7.82
C SER A 392 28.81 -33.66 -7.61
N VAL A 393 28.30 -33.87 -6.39
CA VAL A 393 26.90 -33.55 -6.03
C VAL A 393 26.71 -32.03 -5.99
N ALA A 394 27.68 -31.28 -5.48
CA ALA A 394 27.64 -29.81 -5.52
C ALA A 394 27.55 -29.29 -6.97
N ALA A 395 28.34 -29.87 -7.88
CA ALA A 395 28.29 -29.54 -9.30
C ALA A 395 26.95 -29.91 -9.95
N GLU A 396 26.34 -31.04 -9.58
CA GLU A 396 25.01 -31.43 -10.04
C GLU A 396 23.93 -30.43 -9.61
N VAL A 397 23.97 -29.97 -8.35
CA VAL A 397 23.03 -28.95 -7.84
C VAL A 397 23.18 -27.63 -8.59
N ALA A 398 24.42 -27.20 -8.84
CA ALA A 398 24.70 -25.98 -9.60
C ALA A 398 24.22 -26.10 -11.06
N LEU A 399 24.45 -27.26 -11.69
CA LEU A 399 23.99 -27.53 -13.06
C LEU A 399 22.46 -27.57 -13.15
N ALA A 400 21.79 -28.21 -12.20
CA ALA A 400 20.33 -28.27 -12.14
C ALA A 400 19.69 -26.88 -11.98
N ASN A 401 20.42 -25.92 -11.39
CA ASN A 401 19.99 -24.54 -11.20
C ASN A 401 20.60 -23.54 -12.21
N SER A 402 21.23 -24.02 -13.28
CA SER A 402 21.89 -23.17 -14.28
C SER A 402 20.96 -22.21 -15.00
N ASP A 403 19.69 -22.58 -15.17
CA ASP A 403 18.60 -21.72 -15.68
C ASP A 403 17.63 -21.26 -14.58
N GLY A 404 17.95 -21.57 -13.31
CA GLY A 404 17.14 -21.27 -12.15
C GLY A 404 17.30 -19.83 -11.65
N TRP A 405 16.58 -19.53 -10.56
CA TRP A 405 16.68 -18.27 -9.85
C TRP A 405 16.50 -18.47 -8.35
N ALA A 406 17.10 -17.59 -7.56
CA ALA A 406 16.93 -17.49 -6.12
C ALA A 406 16.75 -16.01 -5.71
N LEU A 407 16.44 -15.77 -4.44
CA LEU A 407 16.29 -14.44 -3.85
C LEU A 407 17.29 -14.20 -2.73
N THR A 408 17.80 -12.99 -2.64
CA THR A 408 18.43 -12.44 -1.41
C THR A 408 17.48 -11.46 -0.74
N ALA A 409 17.63 -11.25 0.57
CA ALA A 409 16.86 -10.25 1.31
C ALA A 409 17.77 -9.12 1.81
N ASP A 410 17.31 -7.88 1.68
CA ASP A 410 17.88 -6.74 2.40
C ASP A 410 17.28 -6.69 3.83
N ASP A 411 17.89 -5.89 4.70
CA ASP A 411 17.32 -5.60 6.02
C ASP A 411 15.92 -4.97 5.90
N ALA A 412 14.95 -5.56 6.59
CA ALA A 412 13.59 -5.05 6.62
C ALA A 412 13.55 -3.65 7.24
N LYS A 413 12.86 -2.71 6.60
CA LYS A 413 12.78 -1.32 7.03
C LYS A 413 11.48 -1.08 7.79
N ARG A 414 11.56 -0.31 8.86
CA ARG A 414 10.40 0.20 9.60
C ARG A 414 10.22 1.71 9.34
N PRO A 415 9.00 2.24 9.51
CA PRO A 415 8.75 3.66 9.43
C PRO A 415 9.65 4.42 10.39
N SER A 416 10.18 5.56 9.94
CA SER A 416 10.87 6.48 10.83
C SER A 416 9.94 7.05 11.90
N GLU A 417 10.50 7.61 12.98
CA GLU A 417 9.72 8.36 13.97
C GLU A 417 8.99 9.56 13.37
N LYS A 418 9.55 10.15 12.31
CA LYS A 418 8.91 11.24 11.57
C LYS A 418 7.69 10.71 10.83
N GLU A 419 7.85 9.64 10.05
CA GLU A 419 6.75 8.97 9.33
C GLU A 419 5.63 8.55 10.29
N THR A 420 5.95 7.95 11.43
CA THR A 420 4.92 7.50 12.39
C THR A 420 4.17 8.65 13.05
N ARG A 421 4.80 9.83 13.18
CA ARG A 421 4.15 11.06 13.68
C ARG A 421 3.26 11.72 12.64
N GLU A 422 3.67 11.69 11.38
CA GLU A 422 2.96 12.35 10.26
C GLU A 422 1.90 11.44 9.62
N ASN A 423 2.10 10.13 9.73
CA ASN A 423 1.24 9.08 9.21
C ASN A 423 1.11 7.96 10.26
N SER A 424 0.23 8.18 11.22
CA SER A 424 0.01 7.22 12.32
C SER A 424 -0.42 5.83 11.84
N ARG A 425 -1.00 5.75 10.64
CA ARG A 425 -1.37 4.48 9.99
C ARG A 425 -0.14 3.65 9.68
N SER A 426 0.98 4.27 9.28
CA SER A 426 2.24 3.57 8.96
C SER A 426 2.86 2.82 10.13
N ARG A 427 2.43 3.03 11.38
CA ARG A 427 3.11 2.49 12.59
C ARG A 427 3.42 1.00 12.53
N SER A 428 2.53 0.19 11.96
CA SER A 428 2.70 -1.27 11.86
C SER A 428 3.34 -1.73 10.55
N ALA A 429 3.61 -0.81 9.62
CA ALA A 429 4.17 -1.13 8.33
C ALA A 429 5.61 -1.66 8.44
N ILE A 430 5.96 -2.62 7.60
CA ILE A 430 7.32 -3.12 7.43
C ILE A 430 7.57 -3.28 5.93
N LEU A 431 8.62 -2.63 5.42
CA LEU A 431 9.05 -2.78 4.03
C LEU A 431 10.12 -3.87 3.94
N HIS A 432 9.78 -4.97 3.28
CA HIS A 432 10.68 -6.05 2.92
C HIS A 432 11.17 -5.85 1.49
N VAL A 433 12.45 -6.07 1.24
CA VAL A 433 13.03 -5.96 -0.12
C VAL A 433 13.78 -7.24 -0.42
N LEU A 434 13.31 -7.96 -1.44
CA LEU A 434 13.94 -9.17 -1.97
C LEU A 434 14.56 -8.85 -3.33
N ARG A 435 15.70 -9.45 -3.65
CA ARG A 435 16.41 -9.23 -4.90
C ARG A 435 16.59 -10.54 -5.66
N LYS A 436 16.23 -10.54 -6.94
CA LYS A 436 16.37 -11.70 -7.83
C LYS A 436 17.82 -11.94 -8.20
N ARG A 437 18.21 -13.22 -8.19
CA ARG A 437 19.48 -13.75 -8.68
C ARG A 437 19.22 -14.87 -9.66
N CYS A 438 19.56 -14.67 -10.93
CA CYS A 438 19.51 -15.72 -11.93
C CYS A 438 20.76 -16.60 -11.85
N ARG A 439 20.64 -17.87 -12.27
CA ARG A 439 21.72 -18.86 -12.24
C ARG A 439 22.28 -19.10 -10.82
N ALA A 440 21.37 -19.07 -9.84
CA ALA A 440 21.70 -19.21 -8.42
C ALA A 440 20.98 -20.44 -7.84
N SER A 441 21.71 -21.20 -7.03
CA SER A 441 21.17 -22.37 -6.30
C SER A 441 20.41 -21.93 -5.06
N ARG A 442 19.27 -22.57 -4.76
CA ARG A 442 18.51 -22.27 -3.54
C ARG A 442 18.98 -23.12 -2.37
N VAL A 443 18.85 -22.60 -1.15
CA VAL A 443 19.20 -23.33 0.08
C VAL A 443 18.47 -24.69 0.13
N VAL A 444 17.19 -24.72 -0.23
CA VAL A 444 16.37 -25.95 -0.29
C VAL A 444 16.91 -27.00 -1.26
N ASP A 445 17.59 -26.60 -2.34
CA ASP A 445 18.18 -27.56 -3.29
C ASP A 445 19.43 -28.21 -2.70
N VAL A 446 20.24 -27.42 -1.98
CA VAL A 446 21.39 -27.90 -1.22
C VAL A 446 20.95 -28.83 -0.09
N GLU A 447 19.89 -28.49 0.63
CA GLU A 447 19.29 -29.37 1.66
C GLU A 447 18.83 -30.69 1.07
N ARG A 448 18.11 -30.64 -0.05
CA ARG A 448 17.60 -31.85 -0.73
C ARG A 448 18.72 -32.77 -1.21
N ALA A 449 19.86 -32.21 -1.61
CA ALA A 449 21.03 -32.97 -2.03
C ALA A 449 21.86 -33.50 -0.83
N ALA A 450 22.04 -32.70 0.22
CA ALA A 450 22.91 -33.02 1.34
C ALA A 450 22.26 -33.92 2.39
N TYR A 451 20.97 -33.74 2.68
CA TYR A 451 20.29 -34.50 3.76
C TYR A 451 20.37 -36.02 3.56
N PRO A 452 20.15 -36.59 2.36
CA PRO A 452 20.32 -38.03 2.14
C PRO A 452 21.75 -38.53 2.39
N LEU A 453 22.77 -37.73 2.07
CA LEU A 453 24.19 -38.07 2.30
C LEU A 453 24.52 -38.12 3.80
N LEU A 454 23.77 -37.37 4.61
CA LEU A 454 23.88 -37.32 6.07
C LEU A 454 22.95 -38.31 6.79
N GLY A 455 22.14 -39.06 6.04
CA GLY A 455 21.14 -39.98 6.61
C GLY A 455 19.92 -39.28 7.22
N TRP A 456 19.64 -38.03 6.83
CA TRP A 456 18.50 -37.24 7.32
C TRP A 456 17.30 -37.35 6.38
N GLY A 457 16.10 -37.09 6.92
CA GLY A 457 14.87 -37.01 6.13
C GLY A 457 14.89 -35.83 5.17
N LYS A 458 14.27 -35.96 4.00
CA LYS A 458 14.22 -34.86 3.00
C LYS A 458 13.48 -33.63 3.54
N PRO A 459 13.87 -32.41 3.12
CA PRO A 459 13.10 -31.23 3.46
C PRO A 459 11.67 -31.34 2.87
N PRO A 460 10.67 -30.70 3.49
CA PRO A 460 9.33 -30.66 2.96
C PRO A 460 9.32 -30.04 1.56
N GLU A 461 8.46 -30.55 0.68
CA GLU A 461 8.30 -29.98 -0.64
C GLU A 461 7.52 -28.67 -0.58
N ALA A 462 7.96 -27.66 -1.33
CA ALA A 462 7.22 -26.41 -1.42
C ALA A 462 5.80 -26.72 -1.95
N PRO A 463 4.74 -26.23 -1.29
CA PRO A 463 3.39 -26.45 -1.78
C PRO A 463 3.24 -25.86 -3.19
N PRO A 464 2.49 -26.52 -4.09
CA PRO A 464 2.22 -25.96 -5.40
C PRO A 464 1.54 -24.59 -5.24
N PRO A 465 1.74 -23.64 -6.18
CA PRO A 465 1.03 -22.38 -6.11
C PRO A 465 -0.47 -22.63 -6.01
N PRO A 466 -1.19 -21.89 -5.14
CA PRO A 466 -2.63 -22.05 -5.04
C PRO A 466 -3.27 -21.79 -6.41
N PRO A 467 -4.23 -22.62 -6.84
CA PRO A 467 -4.83 -22.47 -8.15
C PRO A 467 -5.45 -21.08 -8.29
N VAL A 468 -5.43 -20.56 -9.52
CA VAL A 468 -6.22 -19.37 -9.85
C VAL A 468 -7.68 -19.83 -9.89
N THR A 469 -8.44 -19.49 -8.85
CA THR A 469 -9.86 -19.87 -8.73
C THR A 469 -10.78 -19.00 -9.57
N PHE A 470 -10.27 -17.89 -10.12
CA PHE A 470 -11.02 -16.96 -10.97
C PHE A 470 -10.36 -16.86 -12.36
N ALA A 471 -11.04 -17.36 -13.40
CA ALA A 471 -10.60 -17.12 -14.76
C ALA A 471 -10.63 -15.61 -15.05
N TYR A 472 -9.47 -14.99 -15.17
CA TYR A 472 -9.35 -13.61 -15.64
C TYR A 472 -9.45 -13.60 -17.17
N ALA A 473 -10.66 -13.40 -17.68
CA ALA A 473 -10.86 -13.04 -19.07
C ALA A 473 -10.53 -11.56 -19.21
N ASP A 474 -9.31 -11.25 -19.64
CA ASP A 474 -8.96 -9.89 -20.02
C ASP A 474 -9.79 -9.51 -21.26
N ALA A 475 -10.64 -8.49 -21.16
CA ALA A 475 -11.44 -7.98 -22.27
C ALA A 475 -10.58 -7.35 -23.38
N ASN A 476 -9.25 -7.26 -23.19
CA ASN A 476 -8.31 -6.69 -24.16
C ASN A 476 -7.26 -7.67 -24.69
N VAL A 477 -7.32 -8.96 -24.37
CA VAL A 477 -6.52 -9.97 -25.08
C VAL A 477 -7.35 -10.48 -26.25
N THR A 478 -7.23 -9.81 -27.40
CA THR A 478 -7.60 -10.47 -28.65
C THR A 478 -6.59 -11.59 -28.84
N PRO A 479 -6.99 -12.88 -28.87
CA PRO A 479 -6.04 -13.91 -29.22
C PRO A 479 -5.53 -13.58 -30.62
N GLY A 480 -4.23 -13.37 -30.75
CA GLY A 480 -3.60 -13.32 -32.06
C GLY A 480 -4.05 -14.55 -32.81
N LYS A 481 -4.87 -14.36 -33.87
CA LYS A 481 -5.22 -15.46 -34.75
C LYS A 481 -3.92 -15.94 -35.35
N ASP A 482 -3.40 -17.05 -34.83
CA ASP A 482 -2.37 -17.86 -35.47
C ASP A 482 -2.93 -18.36 -36.81
N LYS A 483 -2.82 -17.50 -37.82
CA LYS A 483 -2.95 -17.84 -39.23
C LYS A 483 -1.65 -18.51 -39.68
N LYS A 484 -1.27 -19.63 -39.07
CA LYS A 484 -0.24 -20.50 -39.65
C LYS A 484 -0.57 -21.99 -39.75
N ASP A 485 -1.54 -22.52 -39.00
CA ASP A 485 -1.79 -23.98 -39.03
C ASP A 485 -3.03 -24.46 -39.80
N LYS A 486 -3.63 -23.60 -40.64
CA LYS A 486 -4.74 -24.00 -41.53
C LYS A 486 -4.38 -24.10 -43.02
N LYS A 487 -3.10 -23.93 -43.39
CA LYS A 487 -2.65 -24.03 -44.80
C LYS A 487 -1.96 -25.36 -45.17
N GLU A 488 -1.65 -26.22 -44.20
CA GLU A 488 -1.04 -27.54 -44.47
C GLU A 488 -2.02 -28.73 -44.46
N LYS A 489 -3.22 -28.59 -43.89
CA LYS A 489 -4.26 -29.66 -43.92
C LYS A 489 -5.20 -29.63 -45.12
N LYS A 490 -4.96 -28.79 -46.13
CA LYS A 490 -5.77 -28.70 -47.37
C LYS A 490 -5.03 -29.05 -48.67
N ARG A 491 -3.81 -29.60 -48.60
CA ARG A 491 -3.04 -30.08 -49.78
C ARG A 491 -2.76 -31.59 -49.78
N GLY A 492 -3.47 -32.38 -48.98
CA GLY A 492 -3.26 -33.84 -48.86
C GLY A 492 -4.46 -34.73 -49.20
N SER A 493 -5.50 -34.22 -49.88
CA SER A 493 -6.67 -35.03 -50.25
C SER A 493 -7.16 -34.67 -51.66
N LYS A 494 -6.36 -35.05 -52.67
CA LYS A 494 -6.82 -35.03 -54.07
C LYS A 494 -6.07 -35.92 -55.07
N TRP A 495 -5.42 -37.00 -54.62
CA TRP A 495 -4.87 -38.02 -55.53
C TRP A 495 -4.96 -39.40 -54.88
N ALA A 496 -6.15 -40.01 -55.00
CA ALA A 496 -6.39 -41.44 -54.84
C ALA A 496 -7.71 -41.78 -55.56
N GLU A 497 -7.71 -41.61 -56.89
CA GLU A 497 -8.66 -42.23 -57.83
C GLU A 497 -8.07 -42.04 -59.25
N ALA A 498 -7.17 -42.97 -59.61
CA ALA A 498 -6.78 -43.39 -60.96
C ALA A 498 -5.73 -44.50 -60.83
#